data_AF-A0A6J7AH45-F1
#
_entry.id   AF-A0A6J7AH45-F1
#
_cell.length_a   1.000
_cell.length_b   1.000
_cell.length_c   1.000
_cell.angle_alpha   90.00
_cell.angle_beta   90.00
_cell.angle_gamma   90.00
#
_symmetry.space_group_name_H-M   'P 1'
#
loop_
_entity.id
_entity.type
_entity.pdbx_description
1 polymer ?
#
loop_
_entity_poly.entity_id
_entity_poly.type
_entity_poly.pdbx_seq_one_letter_code
_entity_poly.pdbx_strand_id
1 'polypeptide(L)'
;MEIRLVTPPESAVRPIRHVEVPEVVGKFDPLVREFRDLTARREVSKAQMPRMLRILHALIGEAGRRGHQVALVANRKEYDGSTEWSGVKDGHLTVKIGAHTEVVRVTEEGLPNAHYWERRNYYDKTINRARTSPPSETDAKATGRLQLELLGHAGSIRPSKWTDRQDRPLEDALGELLWEIEVRAYQVEQRVLAERREAEQRKIAWEEAKVAALARYNEHRRAEVLADQVARWRKASEIRAYCEEVQRTHPDDPTTTEWIEWALGYADAINPPATAHFGPRAVTTATADKLAPFMDGWDAHTPTRRR
;
A
#
# COMPACT_ATOMS: atom_id res chain seq x y z
N MET A 1 1.33 -5.72 -16.08
CA MET A 1 1.92 -4.84 -15.05
C MET A 1 3.18 -4.24 -15.63
N GLU A 2 3.09 -3.06 -16.24
CA GLU A 2 4.25 -2.35 -16.76
C GLU A 2 4.99 -1.72 -15.57
N ILE A 3 6.10 -2.32 -15.14
CA ILE A 3 6.99 -1.69 -14.16
C ILE A 3 7.82 -0.66 -14.94
N ARG A 4 7.34 0.60 -14.98
CA ARG A 4 8.17 1.70 -15.47
C ARG A 4 9.25 2.00 -14.44
N LEU A 5 10.50 1.69 -14.79
CA LEU A 5 11.66 2.15 -14.04
C LEU A 5 11.73 3.68 -14.16
N VAL A 6 11.33 4.38 -13.09
CA VAL A 6 11.63 5.80 -12.97
C VAL A 6 13.07 5.89 -12.54
N THR A 7 13.95 6.21 -13.49
CA THR A 7 15.30 6.66 -13.16
C THR A 7 15.15 7.99 -12.43
N PRO A 8 15.62 8.12 -11.18
CA PRO A 8 15.61 9.41 -10.51
C PRO A 8 16.41 10.41 -11.35
N PRO A 9 15.99 11.68 -11.42
CA PRO A 9 16.82 12.70 -12.06
C PRO A 9 18.17 12.76 -11.34
N GLU A 10 19.23 13.10 -12.08
CA GLU A 10 20.61 13.14 -11.57
C GLU A 10 20.78 14.11 -10.39
N SER A 11 19.85 15.07 -10.22
CA SER A 11 19.78 15.96 -9.07
C SER A 11 19.13 15.35 -7.82
N ALA A 12 18.35 14.27 -7.95
CA ALA A 12 17.62 13.65 -6.84
C ALA A 12 18.41 12.58 -6.11
N VAL A 13 19.40 11.97 -6.77
CA VAL A 13 20.29 10.96 -6.18
C VAL A 13 21.72 11.35 -6.47
N ARG A 14 22.62 11.17 -5.51
CA ARG A 14 24.02 11.57 -5.70
C ARG A 14 24.65 10.75 -6.82
N PRO A 15 25.57 11.28 -7.62
CA PRO A 15 26.28 10.48 -8.62
C PRO A 15 27.08 9.36 -7.93
N ILE A 16 27.29 8.26 -8.64
CA ILE A 16 28.12 7.15 -8.15
C ILE A 16 29.53 7.71 -7.90
N ARG A 17 30.00 7.59 -6.66
CA ARG A 17 31.36 7.94 -6.26
C ARG A 17 32.08 6.70 -5.76
N HIS A 18 33.34 6.59 -6.12
CA HIS A 18 34.23 5.60 -5.54
C HIS A 18 34.28 5.78 -4.02
N VAL A 19 34.27 4.67 -3.30
CA VAL A 19 34.37 4.65 -1.85
C VAL A 19 35.74 4.12 -1.50
N GLU A 20 36.57 4.97 -0.90
CA GLU A 20 37.89 4.57 -0.47
C GLU A 20 37.79 3.54 0.67
N VAL A 21 38.27 2.33 0.40
CA VAL A 21 38.39 1.28 1.41
C VAL A 21 39.84 1.27 1.90
N PRO A 22 40.10 1.65 3.16
CA PRO A 22 41.47 1.70 3.68
C PRO A 22 42.09 0.31 3.69
N GLU A 23 43.38 0.23 3.35
CA GLU A 23 44.16 -1.01 3.49
C GLU A 23 44.34 -1.39 4.96
N VAL A 24 44.55 -0.38 5.82
CA VAL A 24 44.74 -0.53 7.26
C VAL A 24 43.79 0.40 8.00
N VAL A 25 43.07 -0.14 8.99
CA VAL A 25 42.15 0.62 9.84
C VAL A 25 42.73 0.68 11.25
N GLY A 26 43.18 1.87 11.68
CA GLY A 26 43.72 2.07 13.02
C GLY A 26 42.66 1.92 14.12
N LYS A 27 41.44 2.42 13.87
CA LYS A 27 40.30 2.30 14.79
C LYS A 27 39.01 2.07 14.02
N PHE A 28 38.45 0.87 14.16
CA PHE A 28 37.17 0.51 13.56
C PHE A 28 36.00 1.28 14.17
N ASP A 29 35.01 1.57 13.33
CA ASP A 29 33.72 2.11 13.73
C ASP A 29 33.08 1.24 14.84
N PRO A 30 32.36 1.82 15.82
CA PRO A 30 31.69 1.06 16.87
C PRO A 30 30.83 -0.10 16.36
N LEU A 31 30.06 0.09 15.28
CA LEU A 31 29.20 -0.96 14.70
C LEU A 31 30.03 -2.11 14.12
N VAL A 32 31.19 -1.82 13.54
CA VAL A 32 32.10 -2.86 13.02
C VAL A 32 32.72 -3.67 14.15
N ARG A 33 33.06 -3.02 15.26
CA ARG A 33 33.57 -3.71 16.46
C ARG A 33 32.51 -4.60 17.08
N GLU A 34 31.28 -4.10 17.20
CA GLU A 34 30.14 -4.89 17.67
C GLU A 34 29.88 -6.08 16.74
N PHE A 35 29.85 -5.88 15.41
CA PHE A 35 29.69 -6.96 14.43
C PHE A 35 30.78 -8.03 14.55
N ARG A 36 32.03 -7.61 14.71
CA ARG A 36 33.17 -8.53 14.87
C ARG A 36 32.94 -9.51 16.02
N ASP A 37 32.34 -9.04 17.10
CA ASP A 37 32.11 -9.82 18.31
C ASP A 37 30.87 -10.76 18.16
N LEU A 38 30.01 -10.51 17.16
CA LEU A 38 28.88 -11.37 16.76
C LEU A 38 29.31 -12.56 15.89
N THR A 39 30.08 -13.49 16.47
CA THR A 39 30.63 -14.66 15.76
C THR A 39 29.59 -15.53 15.06
N ALA A 40 28.40 -15.67 15.62
CA ALA A 40 27.29 -16.45 15.06
C ALA A 40 26.70 -15.86 13.77
N ARG A 41 27.00 -14.58 13.46
CA ARG A 41 26.55 -13.88 12.26
C ARG A 41 27.59 -13.87 11.15
N ARG A 42 28.69 -14.62 11.30
CA ARG A 42 29.75 -14.66 10.29
C ARG A 42 29.35 -15.57 9.14
N GLU A 43 29.28 -14.98 7.96
CA GLU A 43 29.08 -15.70 6.69
C GLU A 43 30.29 -15.60 5.76
N VAL A 44 31.46 -15.31 6.34
CA VAL A 44 32.76 -15.25 5.68
C VAL A 44 33.79 -16.04 6.49
N SER A 45 34.80 -16.58 5.83
CA SER A 45 35.88 -17.36 6.43
C SER A 45 36.73 -16.51 7.36
N LYS A 46 37.45 -17.17 8.28
CA LYS A 46 38.37 -16.48 9.19
C LYS A 46 39.44 -15.67 8.43
N ALA A 47 39.88 -16.18 7.28
CA ALA A 47 40.86 -15.52 6.41
C ALA A 47 40.33 -14.20 5.82
N GLN A 48 39.03 -14.13 5.47
CA GLN A 48 38.43 -12.93 4.89
C GLN A 48 37.86 -11.95 5.93
N MET A 49 37.81 -12.32 7.21
CA MET A 49 37.32 -11.43 8.28
C MET A 49 37.98 -10.04 8.29
N PRO A 50 39.32 -9.88 8.18
CA PRO A 50 39.92 -8.54 8.16
C PRO A 50 39.46 -7.69 6.97
N ARG A 51 39.30 -8.30 5.79
CA ARG A 51 38.82 -7.61 4.58
C ARG A 51 37.35 -7.20 4.71
N MET A 52 36.51 -8.11 5.19
CA MET A 52 35.11 -7.85 5.49
C MET A 52 34.93 -6.66 6.45
N LEU A 53 35.70 -6.61 7.55
CA LEU A 53 35.61 -5.49 8.51
C LEU A 53 36.02 -4.14 7.88
N ARG A 54 37.00 -4.13 6.97
CA ARG A 54 37.40 -2.90 6.23
C ARG A 54 36.31 -2.45 5.27
N ILE A 55 35.68 -3.38 4.56
CA ILE A 55 34.52 -3.11 3.69
C ILE A 55 33.37 -2.52 4.49
N LEU A 56 32.99 -3.15 5.61
CA LEU A 56 31.91 -2.62 6.46
C LEU A 56 32.25 -1.24 7.01
N HIS A 57 33.49 -1.03 7.45
CA HIS A 57 33.94 0.26 7.95
C HIS A 57 33.81 1.37 6.91
N ALA A 58 34.28 1.12 5.68
CA ALA A 58 34.18 2.07 4.57
C ALA A 58 32.72 2.32 4.18
N LEU A 59 31.89 1.28 4.13
CA LEU A 59 30.46 1.38 3.83
C LEU A 59 29.72 2.23 4.88
N ILE A 60 29.93 1.95 6.17
CA ILE A 60 29.32 2.70 7.28
C ILE A 60 29.79 4.16 7.26
N GLY A 61 31.10 4.38 7.10
CA GLY A 61 31.68 5.73 7.05
C GLY A 61 31.15 6.55 5.89
N GLU A 62 31.08 5.97 4.69
CA GLU A 62 30.52 6.64 3.52
C GLU A 62 29.01 6.88 3.66
N ALA A 63 28.24 5.89 4.10
CA ALA A 63 26.81 6.06 4.35
C ALA A 63 26.55 7.19 5.35
N GLY A 64 27.34 7.27 6.43
CA GLY A 64 27.29 8.36 7.40
C GLY A 64 27.64 9.72 6.78
N ARG A 65 28.71 9.80 5.96
CA ARG A 65 29.06 11.04 5.22
C ARG A 65 27.94 11.49 4.27
N ARG A 66 27.17 10.54 3.75
CA ARG A 66 26.00 10.77 2.92
C ARG A 66 24.73 11.14 3.72
N GLY A 67 24.78 11.12 5.05
CA GLY A 67 23.65 11.44 5.93
C GLY A 67 22.68 10.27 6.16
N HIS A 68 23.08 9.06 5.79
CA HIS A 68 22.29 7.84 5.96
C HIS A 68 22.49 7.28 7.36
N GLN A 69 21.45 6.71 7.94
CA GLN A 69 21.55 6.05 9.24
C GLN A 69 21.92 4.58 9.02
N VAL A 70 22.99 4.11 9.65
CA VAL A 70 23.40 2.71 9.59
C VAL A 70 23.28 2.07 10.95
N ALA A 71 22.78 0.84 11.00
CA ALA A 71 22.71 0.05 12.22
C ALA A 71 22.96 -1.43 11.92
N LEU A 72 23.34 -2.20 12.93
CA LEU A 72 23.31 -3.66 12.83
C LEU A 72 21.86 -4.14 12.86
N VAL A 73 21.58 -5.22 12.13
CA VAL A 73 20.24 -5.82 12.15
C VAL A 73 19.95 -6.36 13.56
N ALA A 74 18.82 -5.93 14.14
CA ALA A 74 18.34 -6.48 15.40
C ALA A 74 17.80 -7.90 15.21
N ASN A 75 17.93 -8.75 16.23
CA ASN A 75 17.29 -10.06 16.21
C ASN A 75 15.77 -9.89 16.08
N ARG A 76 15.19 -10.46 15.03
CA ARG A 76 13.74 -10.47 14.86
C ARG A 76 13.14 -11.56 15.75
N LYS A 77 12.08 -11.22 16.48
CA LYS A 77 11.26 -12.22 17.16
C LYS A 77 10.40 -12.93 16.12
N GLU A 78 10.64 -14.21 15.87
CA GLU A 78 9.81 -15.05 15.00
C GLU A 78 8.46 -15.35 15.68
N TYR A 79 7.49 -15.85 14.90
CA TYR A 79 6.14 -16.18 15.37
C TYR A 79 6.12 -17.25 16.47
N ASP A 80 7.12 -18.14 16.47
CA ASP A 80 7.32 -19.16 17.50
C ASP A 80 7.99 -18.61 18.78
N GLY A 81 8.26 -17.32 18.83
CA GLY A 81 8.91 -16.64 19.96
C GLY A 81 10.43 -16.74 19.96
N SER A 82 11.05 -17.45 19.00
CA SER A 82 12.51 -17.47 18.85
C SER A 82 13.04 -16.10 18.39
N THR A 83 14.26 -15.77 18.79
CA THR A 83 14.94 -14.51 18.38
C THR A 83 16.22 -14.83 17.63
N GLU A 84 16.25 -15.94 16.91
CA GLU A 84 17.45 -16.44 16.25
C GLU A 84 17.67 -15.69 14.94
N TRP A 85 18.88 -15.14 14.79
CA TRP A 85 19.31 -14.50 13.57
C TRP A 85 19.53 -15.54 12.47
N SER A 86 19.04 -15.26 11.26
CA SER A 86 19.25 -16.07 10.08
C SER A 86 19.74 -15.21 8.91
N GLY A 87 20.99 -15.41 8.47
CA GLY A 87 21.59 -14.56 7.43
C GLY A 87 20.71 -14.32 6.19
N VAL A 88 20.06 -15.35 5.64
CA VAL A 88 19.21 -15.23 4.45
C VAL A 88 18.00 -14.30 4.64
N LYS A 89 17.45 -14.20 5.86
CA LYS A 89 16.28 -13.33 6.14
C LYS A 89 16.70 -11.97 6.70
N ASP A 90 17.75 -11.97 7.51
CA ASP A 90 18.06 -10.87 8.41
C ASP A 90 19.24 -10.03 7.90
N GLY A 91 20.23 -10.62 7.23
CA GLY A 91 21.43 -9.88 6.79
C GLY A 91 22.26 -9.33 7.96
N HIS A 92 23.14 -8.37 7.70
CA HIS A 92 24.10 -7.88 8.71
C HIS A 92 23.83 -6.44 9.15
N LEU A 93 23.56 -5.56 8.19
CA LEU A 93 23.42 -4.12 8.40
C LEU A 93 22.11 -3.62 7.81
N THR A 94 21.58 -2.55 8.38
CA THR A 94 20.51 -1.76 7.78
C THR A 94 21.03 -0.39 7.41
N VAL A 95 20.63 0.10 6.24
CA VAL A 95 20.86 1.48 5.79
C VAL A 95 19.51 2.14 5.64
N LYS A 96 19.27 3.19 6.42
CA LYS A 96 18.01 3.92 6.45
C LYS A 96 18.17 5.32 5.85
N ILE A 97 17.28 5.63 4.92
CA ILE A 97 17.17 6.93 4.22
C ILE A 97 15.70 7.34 4.30
N GLY A 98 15.41 8.40 5.07
CA GLY A 98 14.03 8.82 5.32
C GLY A 98 13.19 7.70 5.92
N ALA A 99 12.12 7.31 5.22
CA ALA A 99 11.22 6.22 5.61
C ALA A 99 11.64 4.85 5.04
N HIS A 100 12.63 4.80 4.15
CA HIS A 100 13.11 3.58 3.53
C HIS A 100 14.26 2.98 4.33
N THR A 101 14.23 1.66 4.53
CA THR A 101 15.27 0.89 5.19
C THR A 101 15.64 -0.28 4.31
N GLU A 102 16.91 -0.35 3.94
CA GLU A 102 17.46 -1.44 3.15
C GLU A 102 18.35 -2.34 4.02
N VAL A 103 18.26 -3.65 3.80
CA VAL A 103 19.06 -4.64 4.54
C VAL A 103 20.21 -5.12 3.66
N VAL A 104 21.44 -4.95 4.16
CA VAL A 104 22.69 -5.36 3.51
C VAL A 104 23.21 -6.63 4.16
N ARG A 105 23.44 -7.65 3.34
CA ARG A 105 24.08 -8.91 3.72
C ARG A 105 25.43 -9.02 3.02
N VAL A 106 26.37 -9.70 3.68
CA VAL A 106 27.72 -9.93 3.16
C VAL A 106 28.08 -11.39 3.34
N THR A 107 28.40 -12.08 2.26
CA THR A 107 28.71 -13.52 2.29
C THR A 107 30.00 -13.81 1.55
N GLU A 108 30.58 -14.98 1.79
CA GLU A 108 31.65 -15.53 0.98
C GLU A 108 31.12 -16.67 0.11
N GLU A 109 31.48 -16.66 -1.18
CA GLU A 109 31.10 -17.73 -2.10
C GLU A 109 31.73 -19.06 -1.67
N GLY A 110 30.92 -20.12 -1.72
CA GLY A 110 31.31 -21.47 -1.30
C GLY A 110 31.23 -21.69 0.21
N LEU A 111 31.08 -20.63 1.02
CA LEU A 111 30.84 -20.75 2.45
C LEU A 111 29.34 -20.83 2.74
N PRO A 112 28.87 -21.94 3.32
CA PRO A 112 27.46 -22.07 3.65
C PRO A 112 27.13 -21.34 4.96
N ASN A 113 25.93 -20.79 5.07
CA ASN A 113 25.48 -20.09 6.27
C ASN A 113 25.54 -21.01 7.50
N ALA A 114 26.31 -20.62 8.52
CA ALA A 114 26.54 -21.40 9.73
C ALA A 114 25.24 -21.73 10.49
N HIS A 115 24.33 -20.75 10.61
CA HIS A 115 23.04 -20.94 11.24
C HIS A 115 22.13 -21.89 10.44
N TYR A 116 22.13 -21.79 9.11
CA TYR A 116 21.40 -22.74 8.25
C TYR A 116 21.93 -24.17 8.39
N TRP A 117 23.25 -24.33 8.54
CA TRP A 117 23.89 -25.61 8.83
C TRP A 117 23.49 -26.17 10.19
N GLU A 118 23.54 -25.36 11.24
CA GLU A 118 23.15 -25.77 12.60
C GLU A 118 21.68 -26.20 12.63
N ARG A 119 20.77 -25.44 12.02
CA ARG A 119 19.34 -25.76 11.97
C ARG A 119 19.05 -27.03 11.16
N ARG A 120 19.76 -27.25 10.04
CA ARG A 120 19.65 -28.48 9.23
C ARG A 120 20.16 -29.71 9.97
N ASN A 121 21.28 -29.59 10.68
CA ASN A 121 21.85 -30.69 11.47
C ASN A 121 21.12 -30.91 12.81
N TYR A 122 20.31 -29.95 13.28
CA TYR A 122 19.51 -30.09 14.49
C TYR A 122 18.36 -31.10 14.36
N TYR A 123 17.85 -31.34 13.15
CA TYR A 123 16.82 -32.36 12.88
C TYR A 123 17.40 -33.75 12.60
N ASP A 124 18.70 -33.85 12.32
CA ASP A 124 19.42 -35.10 12.08
C ASP A 124 20.11 -35.61 13.36
N LYS A 125 19.36 -35.65 14.48
CA LYS A 125 19.87 -36.10 15.79
C LYS A 125 20.10 -37.61 15.86
N THR A 126 19.68 -38.37 14.84
CA THR A 126 19.72 -39.83 14.85
C THR A 126 20.86 -40.42 14.02
N ILE A 127 21.52 -39.66 13.13
CA ILE A 127 22.57 -40.20 12.25
C ILE A 127 23.80 -39.26 12.25
N ASN A 128 24.85 -39.66 12.99
CA ASN A 128 26.23 -39.13 12.87
C ASN A 128 26.52 -37.68 13.32
N ARG A 129 26.45 -37.42 14.64
CA ARG A 129 27.09 -36.25 15.27
C ARG A 129 28.63 -36.20 15.12
N ALA A 130 29.27 -37.31 14.74
CA ALA A 130 30.73 -37.48 14.75
C ALA A 130 31.44 -37.23 13.40
N ARG A 131 30.71 -36.89 12.31
CA ARG A 131 31.30 -36.79 10.96
C ARG A 131 31.25 -35.40 10.31
N THR A 132 30.69 -34.40 10.96
CA THR A 132 30.51 -33.07 10.36
C THR A 132 30.79 -31.98 11.37
N SER A 133 31.96 -31.36 11.28
CA SER A 133 32.28 -30.13 12.00
C SER A 133 31.35 -28.98 11.53
N PRO A 134 31.00 -28.01 12.41
CA PRO A 134 30.31 -26.80 11.99
C PRO A 134 31.07 -26.07 10.87
N PRO A 135 30.39 -25.30 10.00
CA PRO A 135 31.06 -24.56 8.93
C PRO A 135 32.19 -23.65 9.40
N SER A 136 32.10 -23.09 10.62
CA SER A 136 33.16 -22.27 11.22
C SER A 136 34.46 -23.02 11.53
N GLU A 137 34.41 -24.36 11.58
CA GLU A 137 35.56 -25.26 11.72
C GLU A 137 36.04 -25.82 10.38
N THR A 138 35.25 -25.70 9.31
CA THR A 138 35.60 -26.19 7.97
C THR A 138 35.38 -25.09 6.92
N ASP A 139 36.20 -24.03 6.98
CA ASP A 139 36.41 -23.03 5.91
C ASP A 139 36.89 -23.67 4.58
N ALA A 140 36.91 -25.00 4.45
CA ALA A 140 37.46 -25.79 3.35
C ALA A 140 36.81 -25.52 1.98
N LYS A 141 35.62 -24.90 1.94
CA LYS A 141 34.94 -24.51 0.70
C LYS A 141 34.93 -23.01 0.44
N ALA A 142 35.54 -22.22 1.33
CA ALA A 142 35.58 -20.78 1.22
C ALA A 142 36.50 -20.38 0.05
N THR A 143 35.98 -19.60 -0.89
CA THR A 143 36.69 -19.25 -2.14
C THR A 143 37.53 -17.97 -2.05
N GLY A 144 37.39 -17.21 -0.98
CA GLY A 144 37.94 -15.86 -0.81
C GLY A 144 37.11 -14.76 -1.48
N ARG A 145 36.08 -15.10 -2.27
CA ARG A 145 35.25 -14.14 -3.01
C ARG A 145 34.07 -13.70 -2.17
N LEU A 146 34.04 -12.43 -1.80
CA LEU A 146 32.97 -11.81 -1.04
C LEU A 146 31.82 -11.35 -1.95
N GLN A 147 30.63 -11.26 -1.38
CA GLN A 147 29.40 -10.82 -2.05
C GLN A 147 28.62 -9.90 -1.13
N LEU A 148 28.10 -8.80 -1.69
CA LEU A 148 27.14 -7.90 -1.05
C LEU A 148 25.75 -8.15 -1.65
N GLU A 149 24.73 -8.23 -0.81
CA GLU A 149 23.35 -8.46 -1.22
C GLU A 149 22.38 -7.50 -0.50
N LEU A 150 21.46 -6.90 -1.26
CA LEU A 150 20.29 -6.20 -0.73
C LEU A 150 19.14 -7.20 -0.61
N LEU A 151 18.75 -7.54 0.62
CA LEU A 151 17.76 -8.58 0.89
C LEU A 151 16.32 -8.12 0.62
N GLY A 152 15.45 -9.07 0.25
CA GLY A 152 14.03 -8.79 -0.05
C GLY A 152 13.74 -8.46 -1.51
N HIS A 153 14.74 -8.59 -2.40
CA HIS A 153 14.66 -8.18 -3.80
C HIS A 153 14.92 -9.31 -4.80
N ALA A 154 14.62 -10.55 -4.40
CA ALA A 154 14.67 -11.70 -5.30
C ALA A 154 13.73 -11.49 -6.50
N GLY A 155 14.23 -11.69 -7.71
CA GLY A 155 13.46 -11.48 -8.96
C GLY A 155 13.29 -10.01 -9.37
N SER A 156 13.92 -9.07 -8.67
CA SER A 156 14.01 -7.67 -9.12
C SER A 156 14.86 -7.57 -10.39
N ILE A 157 14.45 -6.72 -11.33
CA ILE A 157 15.27 -6.36 -12.50
C ILE A 157 16.42 -5.41 -12.13
N ARG A 158 16.38 -4.78 -10.95
CA ARG A 158 17.45 -3.90 -10.47
C ARG A 158 18.56 -4.69 -9.78
N PRO A 159 19.82 -4.24 -9.82
CA PRO A 159 20.91 -4.88 -9.12
C PRO A 159 20.60 -5.00 -7.63
N SER A 160 20.66 -6.21 -7.09
CA SER A 160 20.54 -6.50 -5.66
C SER A 160 21.73 -7.28 -5.13
N LYS A 161 22.71 -7.60 -5.98
CA LYS A 161 23.87 -8.40 -5.65
C LYS A 161 25.11 -7.91 -6.37
N TRP A 162 26.19 -7.74 -5.61
CA TRP A 162 27.53 -7.39 -6.10
C TRP A 162 28.49 -8.47 -5.59
N THR A 163 29.35 -8.96 -6.47
CA THR A 163 30.24 -10.09 -6.20
C THR A 163 31.65 -9.69 -6.58
N ASP A 164 32.63 -10.14 -5.79
CA ASP A 164 34.05 -10.06 -6.15
C ASP A 164 34.31 -10.65 -7.53
N ARG A 165 35.05 -9.89 -8.34
CA ARG A 165 35.52 -10.34 -9.66
C ARG A 165 37.01 -10.11 -9.77
N GLN A 166 37.63 -10.82 -10.69
CA GLN A 166 39.07 -10.71 -10.94
C GLN A 166 39.47 -9.31 -11.44
N ASP A 167 38.59 -8.67 -12.20
CA ASP A 167 38.75 -7.33 -12.79
C ASP A 167 38.09 -6.22 -11.97
N ARG A 168 37.31 -6.58 -10.95
CA ARG A 168 36.58 -5.63 -10.12
C ARG A 168 36.45 -6.15 -8.68
N PRO A 169 37.27 -5.66 -7.74
CA PRO A 169 37.11 -6.00 -6.34
C PRO A 169 35.79 -5.45 -5.79
N LEU A 170 35.22 -6.14 -4.79
CA LEU A 170 33.95 -5.76 -4.16
C LEU A 170 33.97 -4.35 -3.55
N GLU A 171 35.14 -3.88 -3.13
CA GLU A 171 35.42 -2.52 -2.66
C GLU A 171 34.96 -1.46 -3.68
N ASP A 172 35.18 -1.69 -4.97
CA ASP A 172 34.78 -0.77 -6.04
C ASP A 172 33.27 -0.77 -6.31
N ALA A 173 32.53 -1.72 -5.73
CA ALA A 173 31.07 -1.80 -5.84
C ALA A 173 30.34 -1.03 -4.72
N LEU A 174 31.03 -0.55 -3.68
CA LEU A 174 30.38 0.14 -2.56
C LEU A 174 29.69 1.44 -2.97
N GLY A 175 30.27 2.16 -3.93
CA GLY A 175 29.66 3.36 -4.51
C GLY A 175 28.34 3.07 -5.21
N GLU A 176 28.30 1.99 -5.99
CA GLU A 176 27.11 1.51 -6.69
C GLU A 176 26.05 0.97 -5.73
N LEU A 177 26.47 0.23 -4.69
CA LEU A 177 25.57 -0.28 -3.66
C LEU A 177 24.81 0.88 -2.99
N LEU A 178 25.54 1.89 -2.51
CA LEU A 178 24.93 3.03 -1.84
C LEU A 178 24.07 3.87 -2.79
N TRP A 179 24.50 4.03 -4.03
CA TRP A 179 23.69 4.67 -5.06
C TRP A 179 22.37 3.92 -5.28
N GLU A 180 22.41 2.58 -5.40
CA GLU A 180 21.21 1.76 -5.58
C GLU A 180 20.25 1.90 -4.39
N ILE A 181 20.75 1.93 -3.15
CA ILE A 181 19.94 2.17 -1.96
C ILE A 181 19.28 3.56 -2.01
N GLU A 182 20.01 4.60 -2.42
CA GLU A 182 19.46 5.96 -2.58
C GLU A 182 18.36 6.02 -3.65
N VAL A 183 18.57 5.34 -4.79
CA VAL A 183 17.54 5.27 -5.84
C VAL A 183 16.27 4.59 -5.31
N ARG A 184 16.40 3.49 -4.58
CA ARG A 184 15.25 2.78 -3.99
C ARG A 184 14.52 3.65 -2.96
N ALA A 185 15.26 4.35 -2.11
CA ALA A 185 14.69 5.31 -1.16
C ALA A 185 13.84 6.37 -1.87
N TYR A 186 14.41 6.99 -2.91
CA TYR A 186 13.71 7.99 -3.71
C TYR A 186 12.44 7.44 -4.36
N GLN A 187 12.50 6.24 -4.95
CA GLN A 187 11.33 5.61 -5.59
C GLN A 187 10.21 5.33 -4.58
N VAL A 188 10.56 4.90 -3.35
CA VAL A 188 9.58 4.71 -2.28
C VAL A 188 8.93 6.04 -1.89
N GLU A 189 9.72 7.11 -1.74
CA GLU A 189 9.19 8.44 -1.43
C GLU A 189 8.27 8.96 -2.55
N GLN A 190 8.66 8.82 -3.82
CA GLN A 190 7.83 9.21 -4.95
C GLN A 190 6.51 8.44 -5.00
N ARG A 191 6.54 7.13 -4.72
CA ARG A 191 5.33 6.31 -4.66
C ARG A 191 4.40 6.82 -3.56
N VAL A 192 4.92 7.07 -2.35
CA VAL A 192 4.11 7.59 -1.24
C VAL A 192 3.51 8.97 -1.57
N LEU A 193 4.27 9.85 -2.22
CA LEU A 193 3.77 11.16 -2.66
C LEU A 193 2.68 11.03 -3.73
N ALA A 194 2.87 10.14 -4.70
CA ALA A 194 1.88 9.87 -5.74
C ALA A 194 0.59 9.29 -5.13
N GLU A 195 0.70 8.28 -4.27
CA GLU A 195 -0.44 7.67 -3.58
C GLU A 195 -1.23 8.70 -2.76
N ARG A 196 -0.55 9.62 -2.07
CA ARG A 196 -1.19 10.72 -1.33
C ARG A 196 -1.95 11.67 -2.25
N ARG A 197 -1.33 12.10 -3.35
CA ARG A 197 -1.97 13.00 -4.34
C ARG A 197 -3.20 12.34 -4.97
N GLU A 198 -3.09 11.07 -5.36
CA GLU A 198 -4.22 10.33 -5.90
C GLU A 198 -5.34 10.14 -4.86
N ALA A 199 -5.00 9.89 -3.59
CA ALA A 199 -6.01 9.79 -2.53
C ALA A 199 -6.75 11.11 -2.31
N GLU A 200 -6.04 12.23 -2.36
CA GLU A 200 -6.63 13.57 -2.26
C GLU A 200 -7.54 13.87 -3.45
N GLN A 201 -7.08 13.61 -4.69
CA GLN A 201 -7.88 13.76 -5.90
C GLN A 201 -9.13 12.88 -5.87
N ARG A 202 -9.00 11.62 -5.43
CA ARG A 202 -10.15 10.73 -5.25
C ARG A 202 -11.15 11.29 -4.24
N LYS A 203 -10.68 11.85 -3.14
CA LYS A 203 -11.54 12.47 -2.12
C LYS A 203 -12.29 13.69 -2.68
N ILE A 204 -11.61 14.55 -3.44
CA ILE A 204 -12.24 15.71 -4.08
C ILE A 204 -13.33 15.26 -5.04
N ALA A 205 -13.00 14.35 -5.97
CA ALA A 205 -13.96 13.81 -6.94
C ALA A 205 -15.16 13.12 -6.27
N TRP A 206 -14.94 12.46 -5.13
CA TRP A 206 -16.00 11.84 -4.34
C TRP A 206 -16.94 12.86 -3.71
N GLU A 207 -16.43 13.96 -3.15
CA GLU A 207 -17.29 15.03 -2.60
C GLU A 207 -18.07 15.75 -3.71
N GLU A 208 -17.46 16.00 -4.87
CA GLU A 208 -18.16 16.52 -6.05
C GLU A 208 -19.29 15.59 -6.50
N ALA A 209 -19.03 14.27 -6.51
CA ALA A 209 -20.05 13.26 -6.80
C ALA A 209 -21.21 13.30 -5.80
N LYS A 210 -20.96 13.54 -4.51
CA LYS A 210 -22.02 13.69 -3.49
C LYS A 210 -22.89 14.92 -3.72
N VAL A 211 -22.28 16.05 -4.10
CA VAL A 211 -23.01 17.27 -4.46
C VAL A 211 -23.91 17.02 -5.67
N ALA A 212 -23.37 16.40 -6.72
CA ALA A 212 -24.14 16.01 -7.90
C ALA A 212 -25.26 15.00 -7.58
N ALA A 213 -24.97 14.01 -6.72
CA ALA A 213 -25.95 13.03 -6.27
C ALA A 213 -27.10 13.67 -5.49
N LEU A 214 -26.82 14.67 -4.64
CA LEU A 214 -27.85 15.42 -3.92
C LEU A 214 -28.76 16.20 -4.87
N ALA A 215 -28.20 16.80 -5.92
CA ALA A 215 -28.99 17.47 -6.95
C ALA A 215 -29.91 16.48 -7.67
N ARG A 216 -29.39 15.33 -8.10
CA ARG A 216 -30.17 14.25 -8.73
C ARG A 216 -31.24 13.68 -7.81
N TYR A 217 -30.94 13.51 -6.52
CA TYR A 217 -31.91 13.06 -5.53
C TYR A 217 -33.07 14.06 -5.36
N ASN A 218 -32.77 15.35 -5.28
CA ASN A 218 -33.80 16.39 -5.22
C ASN A 218 -34.67 16.39 -6.48
N GLU A 219 -34.07 16.20 -7.65
CA GLU A 219 -34.81 16.12 -8.90
C GLU A 219 -35.72 14.88 -8.97
N HIS A 220 -35.21 13.72 -8.54
CA HIS A 220 -36.01 12.50 -8.44
C HIS A 220 -37.23 12.69 -7.53
N ARG A 221 -37.05 13.29 -6.34
CA ARG A 221 -38.16 13.59 -5.43
C ARG A 221 -39.19 14.54 -6.03
N ARG A 222 -38.76 15.55 -6.79
CA ARG A 222 -39.67 16.47 -7.48
C ARG A 222 -40.51 15.72 -8.51
N ALA A 223 -39.88 14.84 -9.30
CA ALA A 223 -40.56 14.02 -10.27
C ALA A 223 -41.58 13.07 -9.61
N GLU A 224 -41.24 12.43 -8.49
CA GLU A 224 -42.16 11.56 -7.74
C GLU A 224 -43.39 12.33 -7.24
N VAL A 225 -43.18 13.49 -6.63
CA VAL A 225 -44.29 14.33 -6.13
C VAL A 225 -45.16 14.84 -7.28
N LEU A 226 -44.55 15.27 -8.39
CA LEU A 226 -45.30 15.70 -9.57
C LEU A 226 -46.14 14.56 -10.15
N ALA A 227 -45.58 13.35 -10.25
CA ALA A 227 -46.29 12.19 -10.77
C ALA A 227 -47.49 11.83 -9.88
N ASP A 228 -47.33 11.83 -8.56
CA ASP A 228 -48.42 11.61 -7.59
C ASP A 228 -49.50 12.69 -7.70
N GLN A 229 -49.10 13.97 -7.77
CA GLN A 229 -50.05 15.09 -7.94
C GLN A 229 -50.86 14.96 -9.24
N VAL A 230 -50.19 14.68 -10.37
CA VAL A 230 -50.87 14.49 -11.67
C VAL A 230 -51.81 13.29 -11.63
N ALA A 231 -51.40 12.18 -11.01
CA ALA A 231 -52.24 10.98 -10.89
C ALA A 231 -53.51 11.26 -10.08
N ARG A 232 -53.39 11.95 -8.94
CA ARG A 232 -54.52 12.34 -8.09
C ARG A 232 -55.45 13.32 -8.78
N TRP A 233 -54.90 14.31 -9.47
CA TRP A 233 -55.67 15.28 -10.26
C TRP A 233 -56.46 14.59 -11.38
N ARG A 234 -55.82 13.69 -12.14
CA ARG A 234 -56.50 12.89 -13.18
C ARG A 234 -57.62 12.05 -12.58
N LYS A 235 -57.37 11.36 -11.46
CA LYS A 235 -58.37 10.52 -10.81
C LYS A 235 -59.58 11.33 -10.33
N ALA A 236 -59.36 12.49 -9.72
CA ALA A 236 -60.44 13.40 -9.34
C ALA A 236 -61.26 13.85 -10.55
N SER A 237 -60.59 14.15 -11.67
CA SER A 237 -61.25 14.60 -12.90
C SER A 237 -62.09 13.49 -13.55
N GLU A 238 -61.58 12.25 -13.57
CA GLU A 238 -62.32 11.07 -14.02
C GLU A 238 -63.56 10.80 -13.17
N ILE A 239 -63.47 10.96 -11.85
CA ILE A 239 -64.62 10.78 -10.94
C ILE A 239 -65.69 11.83 -11.23
N ARG A 240 -65.31 13.11 -11.41
CA ARG A 240 -66.25 14.18 -11.76
C ARG A 240 -66.97 13.89 -13.09
N ALA A 241 -66.22 13.48 -14.12
CA ALA A 241 -66.80 13.11 -15.42
C ALA A 241 -67.74 11.89 -15.32
N TYR A 242 -67.41 10.90 -14.48
CA TYR A 242 -68.29 9.77 -14.20
C TYR A 242 -69.59 10.21 -13.52
N CYS A 243 -69.52 11.08 -12.50
CA CYS A 243 -70.69 11.63 -11.83
C CYS A 243 -71.60 12.41 -12.79
N GLU A 244 -71.03 13.20 -13.71
CA GLU A 244 -71.79 13.91 -14.75
C GLU A 244 -72.58 12.93 -15.64
N GLU A 245 -71.95 11.83 -16.08
CA GLU A 245 -72.62 10.84 -16.93
C GLU A 245 -73.70 10.03 -16.18
N VAL A 246 -73.45 9.68 -14.91
CA VAL A 246 -74.43 9.01 -14.04
C VAL A 246 -75.65 9.91 -13.81
N GLN A 247 -75.42 11.20 -13.49
CA GLN A 247 -76.49 12.19 -13.30
C GLN A 247 -77.36 12.33 -14.55
N ARG A 248 -76.74 12.28 -15.73
CA ARG A 248 -77.43 12.39 -17.03
C ARG A 248 -78.27 11.15 -17.36
N THR A 249 -77.84 9.97 -16.91
CA THR A 249 -78.49 8.69 -17.20
C THR A 249 -79.64 8.37 -16.23
N HIS A 250 -79.53 8.82 -14.98
CA HIS A 250 -80.50 8.58 -13.92
C HIS A 250 -80.95 9.91 -13.26
N PRO A 251 -81.65 10.78 -14.01
CA PRO A 251 -82.19 12.01 -13.44
C PRO A 251 -83.21 11.69 -12.34
N ASP A 252 -83.21 12.48 -11.28
CA ASP A 252 -84.21 12.47 -10.19
C ASP A 252 -84.28 11.20 -9.32
N ASP A 253 -83.26 10.33 -9.34
CA ASP A 253 -83.14 9.21 -8.38
C ASP A 253 -82.42 9.66 -7.08
N PRO A 254 -83.10 9.62 -5.90
CA PRO A 254 -82.52 10.07 -4.63
C PRO A 254 -81.26 9.29 -4.22
N THR A 255 -81.22 7.97 -4.46
CA THR A 255 -80.04 7.14 -4.14
C THR A 255 -78.84 7.46 -5.01
N THR A 256 -79.07 7.79 -6.28
CA THR A 256 -78.03 8.25 -7.21
C THR A 256 -77.49 9.62 -6.81
N THR A 257 -78.36 10.52 -6.33
CA THR A 257 -77.97 11.86 -5.88
C THR A 257 -77.03 11.80 -4.67
N GLU A 258 -77.35 10.97 -3.67
CA GLU A 258 -76.51 10.75 -2.48
C GLU A 258 -75.14 10.17 -2.84
N TRP A 259 -75.08 9.21 -3.77
CA TRP A 259 -73.83 8.64 -4.26
C TRP A 259 -72.96 9.66 -4.99
N ILE A 260 -73.56 10.51 -5.84
CA ILE A 260 -72.86 11.58 -6.56
C ILE A 260 -72.27 12.60 -5.58
N GLU A 261 -73.04 13.05 -4.58
CA GLU A 261 -72.56 14.00 -3.58
C GLU A 261 -71.33 13.47 -2.84
N TRP A 262 -71.40 12.20 -2.39
CA TRP A 262 -70.25 11.55 -1.76
C TRP A 262 -69.04 11.44 -2.69
N ALA A 263 -69.24 11.02 -3.93
CA ALA A 263 -68.17 10.82 -4.91
C ALA A 263 -67.48 12.14 -5.29
N LEU A 264 -68.23 13.23 -5.42
CA LEU A 264 -67.68 14.57 -5.64
C LEU A 264 -66.87 15.06 -4.42
N GLY A 265 -67.38 14.85 -3.20
CA GLY A 265 -66.63 15.14 -1.99
C GLY A 265 -65.31 14.35 -1.88
N TYR A 266 -65.32 13.08 -2.29
CA TYR A 266 -64.11 12.26 -2.39
C TYR A 266 -63.14 12.80 -3.47
N ALA A 267 -63.63 13.19 -4.64
CA ALA A 267 -62.83 13.77 -5.70
C ALA A 267 -62.12 15.06 -5.24
N ASP A 268 -62.81 15.91 -4.48
CA ASP A 268 -62.22 17.13 -3.91
C ASP A 268 -61.18 16.83 -2.82
N ALA A 269 -61.42 15.81 -2.00
CA ALA A 269 -60.48 15.39 -0.95
C ALA A 269 -59.15 14.85 -1.52
N ILE A 270 -59.19 14.13 -2.64
CA ILE A 270 -57.98 13.58 -3.28
C ILE A 270 -57.29 14.57 -4.22
N ASN A 271 -58.02 15.55 -4.76
CA ASN A 271 -57.48 16.53 -5.69
C ASN A 271 -56.41 17.40 -5.01
N PRO A 272 -55.18 17.48 -5.55
CA PRO A 272 -54.15 18.30 -4.94
C PRO A 272 -54.57 19.78 -4.83
N PRO A 273 -54.39 20.44 -3.68
CA PRO A 273 -54.80 21.84 -3.50
C PRO A 273 -53.97 22.76 -4.39
N ALA A 274 -54.64 23.67 -5.12
CA ALA A 274 -54.01 24.63 -6.03
C ALA A 274 -53.07 25.65 -5.34
N THR A 275 -53.15 25.76 -4.01
CA THR A 275 -52.42 26.74 -3.18
C THR A 275 -51.26 26.16 -2.38
N ALA A 276 -51.06 24.84 -2.38
CA ALA A 276 -49.86 24.27 -1.76
C ALA A 276 -48.66 24.54 -2.67
N HIS A 277 -47.56 25.07 -2.11
CA HIS A 277 -46.29 25.26 -2.83
C HIS A 277 -45.99 24.04 -3.72
N PHE A 278 -45.93 24.25 -5.04
CA PHE A 278 -45.80 23.18 -6.03
C PHE A 278 -44.42 22.52 -5.92
N GLY A 279 -44.34 21.48 -5.09
CA GLY A 279 -43.23 20.55 -5.00
C GLY A 279 -42.56 20.48 -3.63
N PRO A 280 -41.80 19.40 -3.39
CA PRO A 280 -41.07 19.24 -2.14
C PRO A 280 -39.97 20.29 -2.03
N ARG A 281 -39.78 20.85 -0.84
CA ARG A 281 -38.62 21.70 -0.56
C ARG A 281 -37.33 20.91 -0.84
N ALA A 282 -36.41 21.55 -1.55
CA ALA A 282 -35.09 20.98 -1.80
C ALA A 282 -34.40 20.71 -0.46
N VAL A 283 -33.88 19.50 -0.29
CA VAL A 283 -33.08 19.16 0.88
C VAL A 283 -31.64 19.59 0.64
N THR A 284 -31.01 20.15 1.67
CA THR A 284 -29.60 20.55 1.67
C THR A 284 -28.67 19.41 2.10
N THR A 285 -29.22 18.36 2.72
CA THR A 285 -28.49 17.18 3.19
C THR A 285 -29.36 15.93 3.04
N ALA A 286 -28.74 14.81 2.68
CA ALA A 286 -29.38 13.49 2.63
C ALA A 286 -28.42 12.42 3.19
N THR A 287 -28.96 11.31 3.67
CA THR A 287 -28.16 10.18 4.15
C THR A 287 -27.43 9.51 2.99
N ALA A 288 -26.28 8.88 3.28
CA ALA A 288 -25.49 8.17 2.28
C ALA A 288 -26.33 7.12 1.51
N ASP A 289 -27.20 6.37 2.19
CA ASP A 289 -28.03 5.35 1.55
C ASP A 289 -29.04 5.94 0.56
N LYS A 290 -29.55 7.15 0.82
CA LYS A 290 -30.44 7.87 -0.12
C LYS A 290 -29.67 8.42 -1.31
N LEU A 291 -28.41 8.79 -1.13
CA LEU A 291 -27.55 9.29 -2.21
C LEU A 291 -26.99 8.15 -3.06
N ALA A 292 -26.81 6.95 -2.49
CA ALA A 292 -26.15 5.82 -3.14
C ALA A 292 -26.64 5.50 -4.58
N PRO A 293 -27.95 5.53 -4.90
CA PRO A 293 -28.43 5.32 -6.26
C PRO A 293 -27.99 6.40 -7.26
N PHE A 294 -27.63 7.59 -6.78
CA PHE A 294 -27.32 8.77 -7.58
C PHE A 294 -25.82 9.09 -7.65
N MET A 295 -24.98 8.27 -7.00
CA MET A 295 -23.52 8.44 -6.86
C MET A 295 -22.71 7.97 -8.08
N ASP A 296 -23.34 7.55 -9.18
CA ASP A 296 -22.68 7.26 -10.48
C ASP A 296 -21.43 6.35 -10.35
N GLY A 297 -21.62 5.19 -9.70
CA GLY A 297 -20.57 4.21 -9.48
C GLY A 297 -19.60 4.53 -8.34
N TRP A 298 -19.74 5.66 -7.65
CA TRP A 298 -19.07 5.90 -6.38
C TRP A 298 -19.79 5.22 -5.22
N ASP A 299 -19.02 4.80 -4.22
CA ASP A 299 -19.59 4.40 -2.94
C ASP A 299 -20.05 5.61 -2.13
N ALA A 300 -21.19 5.50 -1.46
CA ALA A 300 -21.77 6.63 -0.73
C ALA A 300 -21.10 6.91 0.63
N HIS A 301 -20.38 5.92 1.17
CA HIS A 301 -19.78 5.98 2.51
C HIS A 301 -18.26 6.20 2.46
N THR A 302 -17.61 5.85 1.35
CA THR A 302 -16.16 5.94 1.19
C THR A 302 -15.75 6.50 -0.16
N PRO A 303 -14.56 7.15 -0.29
CA PRO A 303 -14.03 7.68 -1.55
C PRO A 303 -13.47 6.57 -2.45
N THR A 304 -14.31 5.57 -2.72
CA THR A 304 -14.00 4.41 -3.56
C THR A 304 -15.07 4.23 -4.63
N ARG A 305 -14.70 3.61 -5.76
CA ARG A 305 -15.66 3.20 -6.78
C ARG A 305 -16.22 1.83 -6.41
N ARG A 306 -17.53 1.64 -6.61
CA ARG A 306 -18.16 0.32 -6.56
C ARG A 306 -17.67 -0.48 -7.76
N ARG A 307 -17.22 -1.71 -7.49
CA ARG A 307 -16.82 -2.67 -8.53
C ARG A 307 -18.03 -3.15 -9.32
#